data_AF-A0A654LUN7-F1
#
_entry.id   AF-A0A654LUN7-F1
#
_cell.length_a   1.000
_cell.length_b   1.000
_cell.length_c   1.000
_cell.angle_alpha   90.00
_cell.angle_beta   90.00
_cell.angle_gamma   90.00
#
_symmetry.space_group_name_H-M   'P 1'
#
loop_
_entity.id
_entity.type
_entity.pdbx_description
1 polymer ?
#
loop_
_entity_poly.entity_id
_entity_poly.type
_entity_poly.pdbx_seq_one_letter_code
_entity_poly.pdbx_strand_id
1 'polypeptide(L)'
;MDKFFRIRIDSDNIENLTNFIKENPLDIGCTGGITEYKDGHFSIEAYGNENETKKLQEEALKKSDKITIDLVDITQYLSDRQKEVGTGDRYKDKKESLQGYGTKVKQ
;
A
#
# COMPACT_ATOMS: atom_id res chain seq x y z
N MET A 1 12.27 10.30 -11.44
CA MET A 1 11.43 9.98 -10.27
C MET A 1 10.51 8.90 -10.76
N ASP A 2 10.60 7.71 -10.17
CA ASP A 2 9.76 6.60 -10.62
C ASP A 2 8.31 6.88 -10.26
N LYS A 3 7.40 6.67 -11.20
CA LYS A 3 5.97 6.88 -10.94
C LYS A 3 5.47 5.82 -9.97
N PHE A 4 4.65 6.27 -9.03
CA PHE A 4 4.01 5.42 -8.03
C PHE A 4 2.51 5.42 -8.25
N PHE A 5 1.93 4.24 -8.23
CA PHE A 5 0.51 4.03 -8.46
C PHE A 5 -0.12 3.42 -7.22
N ARG A 6 -1.31 3.93 -6.88
CA ARG A 6 -2.27 3.17 -6.08
C ARG A 6 -3.02 2.25 -7.02
N ILE A 7 -2.99 0.98 -6.71
CA ILE A 7 -3.60 -0.10 -7.48
C ILE A 7 -4.79 -0.59 -6.66
N ARG A 8 -5.99 -0.48 -7.22
CA ARG A 8 -7.19 -1.09 -6.65
C ARG A 8 -7.56 -2.27 -7.52
N ILE A 9 -7.70 -3.44 -6.90
CA ILE A 9 -8.02 -4.68 -7.60
C ILE A 9 -9.37 -5.16 -7.05
N ASP A 10 -10.37 -5.26 -7.92
CA ASP A 10 -11.74 -5.62 -7.55
C ASP A 10 -12.14 -6.97 -8.16
N SER A 11 -12.98 -7.71 -7.45
CA SER A 11 -13.56 -8.98 -7.90
C SER A 11 -14.89 -9.24 -7.24
N ASP A 12 -15.83 -9.85 -7.96
CA ASP A 12 -17.10 -10.32 -7.38
C ASP A 12 -16.94 -11.64 -6.60
N ASN A 13 -15.72 -12.21 -6.56
CA ASN A 13 -15.46 -13.49 -5.93
C ASN A 13 -14.12 -13.48 -5.20
N ILE A 14 -14.18 -13.70 -3.88
CA ILE A 14 -13.04 -13.70 -2.97
C ILE A 14 -11.98 -14.75 -3.32
N GLU A 15 -12.36 -15.92 -3.84
CA GLU A 15 -11.40 -16.97 -4.23
C GLU A 15 -10.59 -16.53 -5.45
N ASN A 16 -11.24 -15.91 -6.44
CA ASN A 16 -10.56 -15.39 -7.62
C ASN A 16 -9.56 -14.30 -7.21
N LEU A 17 -9.98 -13.38 -6.33
CA LEU A 17 -9.12 -12.32 -5.81
C LEU A 17 -7.93 -12.90 -5.03
N THR A 18 -8.18 -13.86 -4.14
CA THR A 18 -7.15 -14.51 -3.33
C THR A 18 -6.14 -15.27 -4.20
N ASN A 19 -6.61 -16.03 -5.18
CA ASN A 19 -5.74 -16.76 -6.10
C ASN A 19 -4.91 -15.81 -6.97
N PHE A 20 -5.52 -14.71 -7.43
CA PHE A 20 -4.83 -13.68 -8.20
C PHE A 20 -3.66 -13.07 -7.41
N ILE A 21 -3.89 -12.72 -6.14
CA ILE A 21 -2.85 -12.15 -5.26
C ILE A 21 -1.75 -13.17 -4.95
N LYS A 22 -2.10 -14.45 -4.72
CA LYS A 22 -1.11 -15.51 -4.43
C LYS A 22 -0.18 -15.77 -5.61
N GLU A 23 -0.71 -15.75 -6.83
CA GLU A 23 0.06 -15.98 -8.05
C GLU A 23 0.86 -14.75 -8.48
N ASN A 24 0.41 -13.56 -8.09
CA ASN A 24 1.08 -12.30 -8.35
C ASN A 24 1.48 -11.66 -7.02
N PRO A 25 2.53 -12.18 -6.34
CA PRO A 25 3.06 -11.56 -5.16
C PRO A 25 3.61 -10.19 -5.55
N LEU A 26 2.74 -9.20 -5.46
CA LEU A 26 3.15 -7.82 -5.52
C LEU A 26 4.07 -7.59 -4.32
N ASP A 27 5.09 -6.75 -4.47
CA ASP A 27 5.99 -6.36 -3.39
C ASP A 27 5.26 -5.33 -2.51
N ILE A 28 4.14 -5.76 -1.94
CA ILE A 28 3.18 -4.88 -1.30
C ILE A 28 3.66 -4.62 0.13
N GLY A 29 4.53 -3.63 0.29
CA GLY A 29 4.86 -3.10 1.61
C GLY A 29 3.65 -2.52 2.37
N CYS A 30 2.50 -2.32 1.70
CA CYS A 30 1.31 -1.66 2.23
C CYS A 30 -0.01 -2.19 1.62
N THR A 31 -0.26 -3.50 1.60
CA THR A 31 -1.59 -3.97 1.18
C THR A 31 -2.59 -3.70 2.29
N GLY A 32 -3.69 -3.03 1.96
CA GLY A 32 -4.89 -3.18 2.76
C GLY A 32 -5.32 -4.65 2.73
N GLY A 33 -5.92 -5.16 3.80
CA GLY A 33 -6.61 -6.46 3.72
C GLY A 33 -7.69 -6.44 2.63
N ILE A 34 -8.17 -7.63 2.24
CA ILE A 34 -9.35 -7.73 1.37
C ILE A 34 -10.52 -7.04 2.08
N THR A 35 -11.15 -6.10 1.37
CA THR A 35 -12.30 -5.35 1.85
C THR A 35 -13.55 -5.80 1.07
N GLU A 36 -14.58 -6.22 1.79
CA GLU A 36 -15.88 -6.56 1.21
C GLU A 36 -16.79 -5.32 1.22
N TYR A 37 -17.42 -5.03 0.09
CA TYR A 37 -18.37 -3.93 -0.06
C TYR A 37 -19.82 -4.42 0.01
N LYS A 38 -20.75 -3.48 0.24
CA LYS A 38 -22.16 -3.77 0.52
C LYS A 38 -22.92 -4.40 -0.66
N ASP A 39 -22.41 -4.23 -1.86
CA ASP A 39 -22.89 -4.78 -3.13
C ASP A 39 -22.26 -6.14 -3.45
N GLY A 40 -21.41 -6.69 -2.57
CA GLY A 40 -20.88 -8.05 -2.65
C GLY A 40 -19.58 -8.18 -3.46
N HIS A 41 -18.97 -7.07 -3.90
CA HIS A 41 -17.63 -7.10 -4.49
C HIS A 41 -16.56 -7.01 -3.39
N PHE A 42 -15.40 -7.57 -3.71
CA PHE A 42 -14.20 -7.58 -2.89
C PHE A 42 -13.15 -6.71 -3.55
N SER A 43 -12.54 -5.79 -2.80
CA SER A 43 -11.39 -5.02 -3.28
C SER A 43 -10.16 -5.29 -2.43
N ILE A 44 -9.01 -5.07 -3.05
CA ILE A 44 -7.75 -4.91 -2.35
C ILE A 44 -7.04 -3.67 -2.88
N GLU A 45 -6.44 -2.90 -1.97
CA GLU A 45 -5.61 -1.76 -2.33
C GLU A 45 -4.14 -2.12 -2.13
N ALA A 46 -3.34 -1.87 -3.15
CA ALA A 46 -1.91 -2.05 -3.18
C ALA A 46 -1.23 -0.80 -3.74
N TYR A 47 0.09 -0.73 -3.59
CA TYR A 47 0.91 0.33 -4.13
C TYR A 47 2.11 -0.28 -4.84
N GLY A 48 2.48 0.29 -5.99
CA GLY A 48 3.58 -0.23 -6.78
C GLY A 48 4.17 0.81 -7.71
N ASN A 49 5.35 0.52 -8.24
CA ASN A 49 5.98 1.34 -9.28
C ASN A 49 5.35 1.07 -10.66
N GLU A 50 5.65 1.91 -11.64
CA GLU A 50 5.12 1.78 -13.00
C GLU A 50 5.35 0.39 -13.64
N ASN A 51 6.52 -0.21 -13.42
CA ASN A 51 6.89 -1.48 -14.04
C ASN A 51 6.13 -2.66 -13.44
N GLU A 52 5.98 -2.70 -12.12
CA GLU A 52 5.18 -3.70 -11.41
C GLU A 52 3.70 -3.57 -11.77
N THR A 53 3.22 -2.34 -11.83
CA THR A 53 1.83 -2.03 -12.14
C THR A 53 1.46 -2.50 -13.57
N LYS A 54 2.34 -2.25 -14.55
CA LYS A 54 2.14 -2.73 -15.93
C LYS A 54 2.12 -4.25 -16.02
N LYS A 55 3.04 -4.94 -15.35
CA LYS A 55 3.05 -6.41 -15.30
C LYS A 55 1.75 -6.95 -14.70
N LEU A 56 1.28 -6.36 -13.61
CA LEU A 56 0.04 -6.78 -12.98
C LEU A 56 -1.18 -6.57 -13.90
N GLN A 57 -1.21 -5.44 -14.62
CA GLN A 57 -2.26 -5.15 -15.59
C GLN A 57 -2.26 -6.16 -16.74
N GLU A 58 -1.10 -6.52 -17.27
CA GLU A 58 -0.97 -7.57 -18.30
C GLU A 58 -1.43 -8.95 -17.81
N GLU A 59 -1.13 -9.31 -16.56
CA GLU A 59 -1.58 -10.57 -15.96
C GLU A 59 -3.10 -10.58 -15.68
N ALA A 60 -3.67 -9.45 -15.27
CA ALA A 60 -5.12 -9.33 -15.10
C ALA A 60 -5.86 -9.41 -16.44
N LEU A 61 -5.32 -8.81 -17.49
CA LEU A 61 -5.86 -8.92 -18.86
C LEU A 61 -5.86 -10.36 -19.40
N LYS A 62 -5.00 -11.25 -18.88
CA LYS A 62 -5.03 -12.68 -19.24
C LYS A 62 -6.13 -13.47 -18.51
N LYS A 63 -6.65 -12.96 -17.40
CA LYS A 63 -7.68 -13.60 -16.57
C LYS A 63 -9.07 -12.94 -16.71
N SER A 64 -9.28 -12.24 -17.82
CA SER A 64 -10.07 -11.01 -18.03
C SER A 64 -11.55 -10.92 -17.63
N ASP A 65 -12.13 -11.89 -16.93
CA ASP A 65 -13.59 -11.84 -16.66
C ASP A 65 -13.93 -11.70 -15.16
N LYS A 66 -12.92 -11.72 -14.29
CA LYS A 66 -13.14 -11.85 -12.83
C LYS A 66 -12.38 -10.85 -11.98
N ILE A 67 -11.48 -10.08 -12.57
CA ILE A 67 -10.59 -9.14 -11.87
C ILE A 67 -10.58 -7.83 -12.64
N THR A 68 -10.92 -6.74 -11.95
CA THR A 68 -10.79 -5.38 -12.46
C THR A 68 -9.61 -4.70 -11.76
N ILE A 69 -8.82 -3.92 -12.49
CA ILE A 69 -7.70 -3.16 -11.92
C ILE A 69 -7.87 -1.68 -12.26
N ASP A 70 -8.00 -0.87 -11.22
CA ASP A 70 -7.98 0.59 -11.31
C ASP A 70 -6.62 1.13 -10.84
N LEU A 71 -6.02 1.97 -11.69
CA LEU A 71 -4.72 2.56 -11.45
C LEU A 71 -4.84 4.06 -11.24
N VAL A 72 -4.31 4.55 -10.13
CA VAL A 72 -4.29 5.98 -9.81
C VAL A 72 -2.84 6.41 -9.60
N ASP A 73 -2.34 7.31 -10.45
CA ASP A 73 -1.02 7.93 -10.26
C ASP A 73 -1.06 8.81 -9.01
N ILE A 74 -0.26 8.45 -8.00
CA ILE A 74 -0.15 9.17 -6.73
C ILE A 74 1.22 9.82 -6.54
N THR A 75 2.05 9.86 -7.60
CA THR A 75 3.44 10.35 -7.53
C THR A 75 3.50 11.78 -6.98
N GLN A 76 2.64 12.66 -7.51
CA GLN A 76 2.57 14.06 -7.10
C GLN A 76 2.07 14.19 -5.65
N TYR A 77 1.03 13.43 -5.30
CA TYR A 77 0.46 13.42 -3.96
C TYR A 77 1.45 12.95 -2.89
N LEU A 78 2.24 11.91 -3.17
CA LEU A 78 3.30 11.43 -2.28
C LEU A 78 4.40 12.48 -2.12
N SER A 79 4.82 13.12 -3.21
CA SER A 79 5.81 14.20 -3.20
C SER A 79 5.36 15.38 -2.33
N ASP A 80 4.10 15.78 -2.44
CA ASP A 80 3.55 16.89 -1.68
C ASP A 80 3.36 16.53 -0.20
N ARG A 81 2.89 15.32 0.11
CA ARG A 81 2.87 14.79 1.48
C ARG A 81 4.26 14.74 2.11
N GLN A 82 5.29 14.31 1.37
CA GLN A 82 6.67 14.27 1.88
C GLN A 82 7.19 15.65 2.25
N LYS A 83 6.83 16.70 1.50
CA LYS A 83 7.16 18.08 1.84
C LYS A 83 6.42 18.56 3.09
N GLU A 84 5.16 18.16 3.27
CA GLU A 84 4.38 18.47 4.48
C GLU A 84 4.94 17.79 5.74
N VAL A 85 5.30 16.50 5.69
CA VAL A 85 5.91 15.84 6.85
C VAL A 85 7.38 16.20 7.05
N GLY A 86 8.08 16.64 6.01
CA GLY A 86 9.48 17.07 6.06
C GLY A 86 9.70 18.49 6.58
N THR A 87 8.64 19.30 6.71
CA THR A 87 8.72 20.69 7.20
C THR A 87 8.57 20.83 8.70
N GLY A 88 8.14 19.77 9.41
CA GLY A 88 8.12 19.72 10.86
C GLY A 88 9.31 18.94 11.42
N ASP A 89 10.26 19.62 12.05
CA ASP A 89 11.21 18.94 12.92
C ASP A 89 10.43 18.31 14.09
N ARG A 90 10.21 16.98 14.03
CA ARG A 90 9.50 16.21 15.07
C ARG A 90 10.15 16.32 16.46
N TYR A 91 11.33 16.93 16.55
CA TYR A 91 12.09 17.12 17.78
C TYR A 91 12.10 18.58 18.23
N LYS A 92 11.57 19.53 17.44
CA LYS A 92 11.59 20.96 17.75
C LYS A 92 10.80 21.33 19.02
N ASP A 93 9.73 20.56 19.29
CA ASP A 93 8.90 20.70 20.48
C ASP A 93 9.13 19.59 21.52
N LYS A 94 10.25 18.86 21.46
CA LYS A 94 10.59 17.91 22.53
C LYS A 94 10.95 18.68 23.80
N LYS A 95 9.99 18.81 24.72
CA LYS A 95 10.31 18.77 26.15
C LYS A 95 11.19 17.54 26.38
N GLU A 96 12.33 17.78 27.03
CA GLU A 96 13.39 16.82 27.33
C GLU A 96 12.88 15.38 27.42
N SER A 97 13.42 14.51 26.56
CA SER A 97 13.24 13.07 26.73
C SER A 97 13.76 12.70 28.12
N LEU A 98 12.86 12.37 29.05
CA LEU A 98 13.21 11.73 30.31
C LEU A 98 13.97 10.45 29.97
N GLN A 99 15.28 10.45 30.21
CA GLN A 99 16.08 9.25 30.19
C GLN A 99 15.44 8.27 31.16
N GLY A 100 14.95 7.14 30.65
CA GLY A 100 14.49 6.06 31.49
C GLY A 100 15.59 5.70 32.48
N TYR A 101 15.25 5.68 33.77
CA TYR A 101 16.14 5.18 34.81
C TYR A 101 16.40 3.70 34.53
N GLY A 102 17.46 3.43 33.75
CA GLY A 102 18.03 2.09 33.66
C GLY A 102 18.42 1.67 35.07
N THR A 103 17.65 0.76 35.64
CA THR A 103 17.90 0.16 36.95
C THR A 103 19.28 -0.47 36.90
N LYS A 104 20.29 0.16 37.52
CA LYS A 104 21.55 -0.53 37.82
C LYS A 104 21.23 -1.63 38.82
N VAL A 105 21.13 -2.86 38.33
CA VAL A 105 21.20 -4.05 39.16
C VAL A 105 22.52 -3.97 39.93
N LYS A 106 22.44 -3.86 41.26
CA LYS A 106 23.60 -3.98 42.15
C LYS A 106 24.07 -5.43 42.11
N GLN A 107 25.33 -5.64 41.73
CA GLN A 107 26.13 -6.75 42.25
C GLN A 107 26.78 -6.31 43.56
#